data_AF-A0A970RKX6-F1
#
_entry.id   AF-A0A970RKX6-F1
#
_cell.length_a   1.000
_cell.length_b   1.000
_cell.length_c   1.000
_cell.angle_alpha   90.00
_cell.angle_beta   90.00
_cell.angle_gamma   90.00
#
_symmetry.space_group_name_H-M   'P 1'
#
loop_
_entity.id
_entity.type
_entity.pdbx_description
1 polymer ?
#
loop_
_entity_poly.entity_id
_entity_poly.type
_entity_poly.pdbx_seq_one_letter_code
_entity_poly.pdbx_strand_id
1 'polypeptide(L)'
;MIVPMKKVTVIILENRKRQSLRALRKAGVLHISTDILKNEKGEELQKKRDVLETVAAKINDAAMKVQDETKKGKQKSPELLEPDEFAEVHARAQFLISQERLLLEELQKYRLQRDRLSSWGDFSFQSIEQLAYDGIELTFYQISPKELKKIPTDIEYVVASREGKMMIVATVNNKLPEGISFLRLEMQRHSLTELNEMIRQHESRIDEITVEISEMAAYLPHYNHQINRTLMDIRFESVAASMDTAEHIAWVTGFLPVEKVNDFKQLAAAEAWGYAIEDPTEEDNVPTLIKNKRWVSTISPIFDIMGTVPGYREYDISMWFLMFFSLFFAMIIGDAAYGLIFLVLAVLVHRKTKKATNAVVLLYVLSSATIIWGALTGTWFGSKEVLTALPFLKVFVIPAIANYPELFGVDINSAQNMVMKFCFIIGTVQLSLACVMNIYRKVGQKNLSAMADFGWLMMIDALYFLVLMLVINAPIQIGIIATIIGIGFVFVVLFGAQGPGVSFAKGMAMGAAGLFTTFLNTISAFSNIISYIRLFAVGMASLAIAQSFNSMASGMLQGFALPAGMLVLVIGHVLNLVMGVLSVVVHGVRLNLLEFSGQLGMEWTGVTYDPFREIVERS
;
A
#
# COMPACT_ATOMS: atom_id res chain seq x y z
N MET A 1 -17.67 -15.56 -8.53
CA MET A 1 -18.63 -16.13 -7.56
C MET A 1 -17.85 -16.83 -6.47
N ILE A 2 -18.31 -16.72 -5.22
CA ILE A 2 -17.74 -17.46 -4.09
C ILE A 2 -18.03 -18.95 -4.28
N VAL A 3 -17.00 -19.78 -4.19
CA VAL A 3 -17.09 -21.24 -4.35
C VAL A 3 -17.60 -21.85 -3.05
N PRO A 4 -18.61 -22.74 -3.08
CA PRO A 4 -19.10 -23.39 -1.88
C PRO A 4 -18.02 -24.27 -1.24
N MET A 5 -17.92 -24.21 0.08
CA MET A 5 -16.97 -24.95 0.91
C MET A 5 -17.66 -26.03 1.73
N LYS A 6 -16.92 -27.08 2.07
CA LYS A 6 -17.29 -28.11 3.05
C LYS A 6 -16.31 -28.07 4.21
N LYS A 7 -16.84 -28.29 5.43
CA LYS A 7 -16.04 -28.53 6.63
C LYS A 7 -15.66 -30.00 6.66
N VAL A 8 -14.38 -30.28 6.85
CA VAL A 8 -13.83 -31.64 6.85
C VAL A 8 -12.99 -31.84 8.07
N THR A 9 -13.34 -32.86 8.86
CA THR A 9 -12.55 -33.34 9.99
C THR A 9 -11.87 -34.62 9.57
N VAL A 10 -10.53 -34.61 9.55
CA VAL A 10 -9.70 -35.77 9.22
C VAL A 10 -9.26 -36.43 10.52
N ILE A 11 -9.54 -37.72 10.68
CA ILE A 11 -9.14 -38.53 11.83
C ILE A 11 -8.03 -39.49 11.40
N ILE A 12 -6.90 -39.41 12.09
CA ILE A 12 -5.70 -40.19 11.79
C ILE A 12 -5.17 -40.86 13.06
N LEU A 13 -4.41 -41.94 12.90
CA LEU A 13 -3.70 -42.57 14.01
C LEU A 13 -2.52 -41.69 14.44
N GLU A 14 -2.32 -41.56 15.75
CA GLU A 14 -1.28 -40.70 16.33
C GLU A 14 0.13 -41.10 15.85
N ASN A 15 0.39 -42.40 15.73
CA ASN A 15 1.67 -42.93 15.23
C ASN A 15 1.96 -42.55 13.76
N ARG A 16 0.94 -42.16 12.98
CA ARG A 16 1.07 -41.74 11.58
C ARG A 16 0.88 -40.24 11.39
N LYS A 17 0.74 -39.46 12.48
CA LYS A 17 0.46 -38.01 12.45
C LYS A 17 1.28 -37.25 11.41
N ARG A 18 2.61 -37.35 11.48
CA ARG A 18 3.53 -36.64 10.57
C ARG A 18 3.50 -37.17 9.13
N GLN A 19 3.26 -38.45 8.93
CA GLN A 19 3.13 -39.04 7.58
C GLN A 19 1.86 -38.53 6.90
N SER A 20 0.73 -38.58 7.60
CA SER A 20 -0.55 -38.11 7.07
C SER A 20 -0.55 -36.62 6.77
N LEU A 21 0.08 -35.80 7.62
CA LEU A 21 0.26 -34.37 7.34
C LEU A 21 1.08 -34.11 6.07
N ARG A 22 2.10 -34.92 5.78
CA ARG A 22 2.85 -34.80 4.51
C ARG A 22 1.98 -35.14 3.30
N ALA A 23 1.15 -36.18 3.40
CA ALA A 23 0.22 -36.54 2.33
C ALA A 23 -0.86 -35.46 2.11
N LEU A 24 -1.43 -34.91 3.19
CA LEU A 24 -2.35 -33.76 3.13
C LEU A 24 -1.70 -32.53 2.48
N ARG A 25 -0.45 -32.23 2.87
CA ARG A 25 0.33 -31.13 2.30
C ARG A 25 0.61 -31.32 0.81
N LYS A 26 0.95 -32.55 0.40
CA LYS A 26 1.17 -32.86 -1.01
C LYS A 26 -0.09 -32.71 -1.85
N ALA A 27 -1.25 -33.05 -1.28
CA ALA A 27 -2.54 -32.91 -1.94
C ALA A 27 -3.00 -31.44 -2.07
N GLY A 28 -2.70 -30.58 -1.09
CA GLY A 28 -3.00 -29.15 -1.20
C GLY A 28 -4.50 -28.83 -1.31
N VAL A 29 -5.34 -29.61 -0.63
CA VAL A 29 -6.81 -29.52 -0.74
C VAL A 29 -7.50 -28.90 0.48
N LEU A 30 -6.89 -28.99 1.67
CA LEU A 30 -7.53 -28.59 2.92
C LEU A 30 -6.94 -27.27 3.42
N HIS A 31 -7.78 -26.27 3.66
CA HIS A 31 -7.40 -25.06 4.41
C HIS A 31 -7.57 -25.35 5.90
N ILE A 32 -6.48 -25.27 6.65
CA ILE A 32 -6.45 -25.52 8.09
C ILE A 32 -6.16 -24.17 8.76
N SER A 33 -7.13 -23.68 9.53
CA SER A 33 -6.95 -22.52 10.40
C SER A 33 -6.17 -22.97 11.63
N THR A 34 -4.94 -22.48 11.77
CA THR A 34 -4.13 -22.72 12.95
C THR A 34 -4.08 -21.45 13.77
N ASP A 35 -4.53 -21.49 15.02
CA ASP A 35 -4.11 -20.48 15.98
C ASP A 35 -2.58 -20.60 16.15
N ILE A 36 -1.90 -19.45 16.26
CA ILE A 36 -0.44 -19.41 16.38
C ILE A 36 -0.06 -19.97 17.76
N LEU A 37 0.03 -21.29 17.84
CA LEU A 37 0.59 -21.98 19.00
C LEU A 37 2.11 -21.91 18.91
N LYS A 38 2.72 -21.22 19.88
CA LYS A 38 4.18 -21.12 20.03
C LYS A 38 4.73 -22.46 20.50
N ASN A 39 5.20 -23.26 19.55
CA ASN A 39 6.03 -24.43 19.81
C ASN A 39 7.51 -24.02 19.71
N GLU A 40 8.40 -24.57 20.55
CA GLU A 40 9.84 -24.26 20.56
C GLU A 40 10.48 -24.40 19.16
N LYS A 41 10.10 -25.45 18.41
CA LYS A 41 10.56 -25.65 17.02
C LYS A 41 10.02 -24.61 16.05
N GLY A 42 8.80 -24.13 16.27
CA GLY A 42 8.21 -23.06 15.48
C GLY A 42 8.93 -21.73 15.69
N GLU A 43 9.31 -21.43 16.94
CA GLU A 43 10.09 -20.23 17.26
C GLU A 43 11.50 -20.27 16.68
N GLU A 44 12.16 -21.43 16.69
CA GLU A 44 13.48 -21.61 16.06
C GLU A 44 13.42 -21.38 14.54
N LEU A 45 12.43 -21.97 13.87
CA LEU A 45 12.22 -21.76 12.45
C LEU A 45 11.85 -20.31 12.12
N GLN A 46 11.12 -19.64 13.00
CA GLN A 46 10.79 -18.23 12.83
C GLN A 46 12.03 -17.33 12.97
N LYS A 47 12.89 -17.56 13.97
CA LYS A 47 14.19 -16.88 14.08
C LYS A 47 15.05 -17.10 12.83
N LYS A 48 15.08 -18.34 12.31
CA LYS A 48 15.81 -18.67 11.08
C LYS A 48 15.26 -17.88 9.88
N ARG A 49 13.94 -17.76 9.77
CA ARG A 49 13.28 -16.96 8.72
C ARG A 49 13.65 -15.49 8.83
N ASP A 50 13.56 -14.90 10.02
CA ASP A 50 13.83 -13.47 10.24
C ASP A 50 15.28 -13.11 9.84
N VAL A 51 16.22 -14.01 10.14
CA VAL A 51 17.63 -13.87 9.71
C VAL A 51 17.76 -13.93 8.19
N LEU A 52 17.11 -14.89 7.52
CA LEU A 52 17.12 -15.00 6.06
C LEU A 52 16.53 -13.76 5.38
N GLU A 53 15.41 -13.24 5.90
CA GLU A 53 14.75 -12.03 5.38
C GLU A 53 15.64 -10.79 5.57
N THR A 54 16.27 -10.65 6.73
CA THR A 54 17.18 -9.53 7.01
C THR A 54 18.37 -9.52 6.06
N VAL A 55 18.99 -10.67 5.82
CA VAL A 55 20.12 -10.79 4.89
C VAL A 55 19.67 -10.53 3.45
N ALA A 56 18.53 -11.09 3.02
CA ALA A 56 17.99 -10.85 1.69
C ALA A 56 17.67 -9.37 1.45
N ALA A 57 17.09 -8.68 2.44
CA ALA A 57 16.82 -7.25 2.37
C ALA A 57 18.11 -6.43 2.22
N LYS A 58 19.14 -6.74 3.02
CA LYS A 58 20.45 -6.08 2.93
C LYS A 58 21.14 -6.28 1.58
N ILE A 59 21.08 -7.49 1.03
CA ILE A 59 21.60 -7.78 -0.33
C ILE A 59 20.84 -6.96 -1.37
N ASN A 60 19.51 -6.88 -1.26
CA ASN A 60 18.69 -6.10 -2.19
C ASN A 60 18.97 -4.59 -2.09
N ASP A 61 19.13 -4.05 -0.88
CA ASP A 61 19.47 -2.63 -0.67
C ASP A 61 20.85 -2.29 -1.25
N ALA A 62 21.85 -3.13 -1.03
CA ALA A 62 23.19 -2.97 -1.62
C ALA A 62 23.14 -3.03 -3.16
N ALA A 63 22.38 -3.97 -3.72
CA ALA A 63 22.17 -4.08 -5.16
C ALA A 63 21.49 -2.85 -5.77
N MET A 64 20.53 -2.24 -5.05
CA MET A 64 19.88 -1.00 -5.48
C MET A 64 20.84 0.19 -5.46
N LYS A 65 21.67 0.32 -4.41
CA LYS A 65 22.69 1.39 -4.32
C LYS A 65 23.71 1.33 -5.46
N VAL A 66 24.22 0.14 -5.78
CA VAL A 66 25.22 -0.05 -6.85
C VAL A 66 24.61 0.06 -8.27
N GLN A 67 23.33 -0.32 -8.45
CA GLN A 67 22.63 -0.18 -9.74
C GLN A 67 22.28 1.25 -10.11
N ASP A 68 22.17 2.17 -9.15
CA ASP A 68 21.97 3.61 -9.46
C ASP A 68 23.21 4.21 -10.15
N GLU A 69 24.38 3.58 -10.02
CA GLU A 69 25.63 4.01 -10.65
C GLU A 69 25.98 3.26 -11.95
N THR A 70 25.41 2.07 -12.19
CA THR A 70 25.72 1.26 -13.40
C THR A 70 24.48 0.62 -14.05
N LYS A 71 24.29 0.90 -15.34
CA LYS A 71 23.17 0.39 -16.17
C LYS A 71 23.12 -1.15 -16.20
N LYS A 72 22.03 -1.71 -15.64
CA LYS A 72 21.43 -3.05 -15.83
C LYS A 72 22.18 -4.05 -16.73
N GLY A 73 23.04 -4.87 -16.12
CA GLY A 73 23.40 -6.19 -16.62
C GLY A 73 22.51 -7.25 -15.97
N LYS A 74 21.75 -8.03 -16.77
CA LYS A 74 21.05 -9.23 -16.28
C LYS A 74 22.08 -10.33 -16.01
N GLN A 75 22.47 -10.54 -14.75
CA GLN A 75 23.15 -11.77 -14.37
C GLN A 75 22.15 -12.93 -14.36
N LYS A 76 22.55 -14.05 -14.99
CA LYS A 76 21.80 -15.31 -14.99
C LYS A 76 21.72 -15.81 -13.55
N SER A 77 20.52 -16.18 -13.11
CA SER A 77 20.32 -16.93 -11.88
C SER A 77 21.09 -18.26 -11.98
N PRO A 78 21.97 -18.60 -11.01
CA PRO A 78 22.59 -19.91 -10.97
C PRO A 78 21.52 -21.00 -10.74
N GLU A 79 21.83 -22.24 -11.13
CA GLU A 79 21.04 -23.41 -10.74
C GLU A 79 20.92 -23.49 -9.19
N LEU A 80 19.89 -24.19 -8.69
CA LEU A 80 19.67 -24.36 -7.26
C LEU A 80 20.95 -24.90 -6.61
N LEU A 81 21.53 -24.11 -5.70
CA LEU A 81 22.73 -24.48 -4.95
C LEU A 81 22.42 -25.65 -4.03
N GLU A 82 23.40 -26.51 -3.83
CA GLU A 82 23.32 -27.55 -2.80
C GLU A 82 23.22 -26.90 -1.40
N PRO A 83 22.61 -27.57 -0.41
CA PRO A 83 22.39 -27.02 0.93
C PRO A 83 23.67 -26.50 1.62
N ASP A 84 24.80 -27.17 1.38
CA ASP A 84 26.09 -26.84 1.97
C ASP A 84 26.71 -25.58 1.32
N GLU A 85 26.56 -25.44 0.00
CA GLU A 85 27.01 -24.25 -0.74
C GLU A 85 26.21 -23.01 -0.34
N PHE A 86 24.89 -23.16 -0.13
CA PHE A 86 24.06 -22.06 0.36
C PHE A 86 24.45 -21.64 1.78
N ALA A 87 24.80 -22.59 2.65
CA ALA A 87 25.22 -22.28 4.02
C ALA A 87 26.51 -21.44 4.04
N GLU A 88 27.46 -21.74 3.15
CA GLU A 88 28.69 -20.97 2.99
C GLU A 88 28.41 -19.55 2.47
N VAL A 89 27.60 -19.42 1.42
CA VAL A 89 27.18 -18.10 0.89
C VAL A 89 26.44 -17.29 1.96
N HIS A 90 25.57 -17.93 2.74
CA HIS A 90 24.85 -17.27 3.82
C HIS A 90 25.77 -16.81 4.96
N ALA A 91 26.73 -17.65 5.37
CA ALA A 91 27.71 -17.29 6.38
C ALA A 91 28.59 -16.13 5.93
N ARG A 92 29.01 -16.13 4.66
CA ARG A 92 29.78 -15.02 4.07
C ARG A 92 28.96 -13.73 4.04
N ALA A 93 27.70 -13.78 3.64
CA ALA A 93 26.80 -12.62 3.63
C ALA A 93 26.62 -12.03 5.04
N GLN A 94 26.38 -12.88 6.04
CA GLN A 94 26.28 -12.45 7.45
C GLN A 94 27.58 -11.83 7.94
N PHE A 95 28.72 -12.42 7.60
CA PHE A 95 30.03 -11.88 7.95
C PHE A 95 30.23 -10.47 7.37
N LEU A 96 29.98 -10.29 6.07
CA LEU A 96 30.11 -8.98 5.42
C LEU A 96 29.18 -7.92 6.03
N ILE A 97 27.91 -8.26 6.27
CA ILE A 97 26.94 -7.35 6.91
C ILE A 97 27.40 -6.98 8.33
N SER A 98 27.96 -7.94 9.08
CA SER A 98 28.48 -7.67 10.42
C SER A 98 29.71 -6.76 10.41
N GLN A 99 30.60 -6.93 9.43
CA GLN A 99 31.79 -6.09 9.23
C GLN A 99 31.39 -4.67 8.80
N GLU A 100 30.48 -4.53 7.85
CA GLU A 100 29.92 -3.24 7.44
C GLU A 100 29.36 -2.48 8.65
N ARG A 101 28.58 -3.16 9.51
CA ARG A 101 28.03 -2.55 10.73
C ARG A 101 29.12 -2.03 11.68
N LEU A 102 30.14 -2.84 11.93
CA LEU A 102 31.25 -2.44 12.81
C LEU A 102 32.00 -1.22 12.25
N LEU A 103 32.31 -1.23 10.94
CA LEU A 103 32.98 -0.12 10.28
C LEU A 103 32.13 1.17 10.31
N LEU A 104 30.80 1.06 10.15
CA LEU A 104 29.90 2.21 10.27
C LEU A 104 29.89 2.80 11.68
N GLU A 105 29.90 1.95 12.72
CA GLU A 105 30.01 2.39 14.12
C GLU A 105 31.34 3.11 14.39
N GLU A 106 32.45 2.60 13.85
CA GLU A 106 33.77 3.24 13.95
C GLU A 106 33.83 4.54 13.16
N LEU A 107 33.29 4.57 11.94
CA LEU A 107 33.20 5.76 11.11
C LEU A 107 32.43 6.89 11.81
N GLN A 108 31.32 6.58 12.49
CA GLN A 108 30.59 7.56 13.29
C GLN A 108 31.45 8.13 14.44
N LYS A 109 32.21 7.27 15.12
CA LYS A 109 33.15 7.72 16.17
C LYS A 109 34.22 8.66 15.60
N TYR A 110 34.83 8.32 14.47
CA TYR A 110 35.85 9.15 13.83
C TYR A 110 35.30 10.47 13.30
N ARG A 111 34.09 10.48 12.70
CA ARG A 111 33.43 11.73 12.28
C ARG A 111 33.14 12.65 13.45
N LEU A 112 32.66 12.12 14.58
CA LEU A 112 32.45 12.91 15.80
C LEU A 112 33.77 13.49 16.34
N GLN A 113 34.86 12.72 16.29
CA GLN A 113 36.20 13.21 16.68
C GLN A 113 36.70 14.30 15.72
N ARG A 114 36.58 14.10 14.42
CA ARG A 114 36.93 15.08 13.39
C ARG A 114 36.18 16.39 13.57
N ASP A 115 34.87 16.35 13.80
CA ASP A 115 34.06 17.56 13.96
C ASP A 115 34.42 18.34 15.25
N ARG A 116 34.93 17.66 16.28
CA ARG A 116 35.52 18.33 17.46
C ARG A 116 36.85 18.99 17.12
N LEU A 117 37.68 18.34 16.31
CA LEU A 117 39.01 18.80 15.89
C LEU A 117 39.00 19.81 14.75
N SER A 118 37.93 19.90 13.94
CA SER A 118 37.85 20.83 12.81
C SER A 118 38.03 22.28 13.21
N SER A 119 37.56 22.63 14.42
CA SER A 119 37.71 23.96 15.00
C SER A 119 39.17 24.32 15.34
N TRP A 120 40.09 23.35 15.37
CA TRP A 120 41.51 23.54 15.72
C TRP A 120 42.43 23.71 14.52
N GLY A 121 41.99 23.30 13.33
CA GLY A 121 42.86 23.16 12.16
C GLY A 121 43.68 21.86 12.18
N ASP A 122 44.58 21.73 11.21
CA ASP A 122 45.44 20.55 11.07
C ASP A 122 46.77 20.75 11.81
N PHE A 123 47.08 19.85 12.75
CA PHE A 123 48.32 19.88 13.52
C PHE A 123 48.84 18.46 13.78
N SER A 124 50.16 18.30 13.76
CA SER A 124 50.82 17.03 14.04
C SER A 124 51.12 16.88 15.53
N PHE A 125 50.67 15.78 16.14
CA PHE A 125 50.95 15.47 17.54
C PHE A 125 52.44 15.23 17.80
N GLN A 126 53.16 14.65 16.83
CA GLN A 126 54.62 14.43 16.94
C GLN A 126 55.39 15.75 17.11
N SER A 127 54.93 16.82 16.47
CA SER A 127 55.53 18.15 16.62
C SER A 127 55.30 18.73 18.03
N ILE A 128 54.17 18.40 18.67
CA ILE A 128 53.87 18.87 20.03
C ILE A 128 54.64 18.05 21.07
N GLU A 129 54.82 16.74 20.85
CA GLU A 129 55.72 15.92 21.69
C GLU A 129 57.18 16.34 21.56
N GLN A 130 57.65 16.69 20.35
CA GLN A 130 58.99 17.23 20.15
C GLN A 130 59.18 18.56 20.88
N LEU A 131 58.19 19.47 20.81
CA LEU A 131 58.22 20.71 21.57
C LEU A 131 58.27 20.46 23.10
N ALA A 132 57.52 19.48 23.59
CA ALA A 132 57.57 19.10 25.00
C ALA A 132 58.94 18.52 25.40
N TYR A 133 59.59 17.75 24.50
CA TYR A 133 60.95 17.24 24.70
C TYR A 133 62.00 18.37 24.72
N ASP A 134 61.80 19.41 23.91
CA ASP A 134 62.63 20.62 23.85
C ASP A 134 62.32 21.62 25.01
N GLY A 135 61.45 21.24 25.96
CA GLY A 135 61.15 22.02 27.17
C GLY A 135 60.03 23.07 27.00
N ILE A 136 59.19 22.92 25.97
CA ILE A 136 58.06 23.80 25.66
C ILE A 136 56.75 23.01 25.87
N GLU A 137 56.12 23.14 27.04
CA GLU A 137 54.83 22.53 27.36
C GLU A 137 53.68 23.44 26.89
N LEU A 138 52.87 22.96 25.95
CA LEU A 138 51.70 23.67 25.44
C LEU A 138 50.42 23.15 26.10
N THR A 139 49.67 24.03 26.75
CA THR A 139 48.33 23.70 27.28
C THR A 139 47.26 24.47 26.52
N PHE A 140 46.23 23.77 26.06
CA PHE A 140 45.20 24.34 25.18
C PHE A 140 43.88 24.61 25.90
N TYR A 141 43.29 25.76 25.60
CA TYR A 141 42.08 26.28 26.23
C TYR A 141 41.12 26.89 25.21
N GLN A 142 39.81 26.71 25.41
CA GLN A 142 38.77 27.44 24.70
C GLN A 142 38.31 28.63 25.56
N ILE A 143 38.45 29.85 25.04
CA ILE A 143 38.13 31.09 25.77
C ILE A 143 37.41 32.10 24.87
N SER A 144 36.56 32.94 25.46
CA SER A 144 35.87 33.99 24.71
C SER A 144 36.80 35.20 24.41
N PRO A 145 36.54 35.99 23.36
CA PRO A 145 37.33 37.18 23.04
C PRO A 145 37.41 38.24 24.16
N LYS A 146 36.42 38.25 25.07
CA LYS A 146 36.40 39.16 26.24
C LYS A 146 37.35 38.69 27.34
N GLU A 147 37.44 37.37 27.53
CA GLU A 147 38.29 36.74 28.53
C GLU A 147 39.77 36.71 28.10
N LEU A 148 40.05 36.63 26.79
CA LEU A 148 41.42 36.74 26.24
C LEU A 148 42.13 38.03 26.69
N LYS A 149 41.41 39.15 26.76
CA LYS A 149 41.97 40.46 27.15
C LYS A 149 42.36 40.55 28.63
N LYS A 150 41.96 39.56 29.45
CA LYS A 150 42.29 39.47 30.87
C LYS A 150 43.51 38.59 31.14
N ILE A 151 44.09 37.98 30.11
CA ILE A 151 45.33 37.21 30.26
C ILE A 151 46.46 38.18 30.62
N PRO A 152 47.20 37.96 31.73
CA PRO A 152 48.35 38.77 32.10
C PRO A 152 49.40 38.79 30.98
N THR A 153 50.09 39.91 30.81
CA THR A 153 51.19 40.08 29.82
C THR A 153 52.37 39.14 30.02
N ASP A 154 52.42 38.47 31.16
CA ASP A 154 53.52 37.63 31.62
C ASP A 154 53.36 36.17 31.15
N ILE A 155 52.23 35.84 30.52
CA ILE A 155 51.93 34.53 29.94
C ILE A 155 51.97 34.66 28.42
N GLU A 156 52.97 34.03 27.80
CA GLU A 156 53.01 33.89 26.36
C GLU A 156 51.93 32.91 25.89
N TYR A 157 51.13 33.35 24.92
CA TYR A 157 50.06 32.54 24.35
C TYR A 157 50.00 32.68 22.83
N VAL A 158 49.57 31.60 22.18
CA VAL A 158 49.36 31.53 20.74
C VAL A 158 47.88 31.29 20.47
N VAL A 159 47.29 32.11 19.60
CA VAL A 159 45.90 31.90 19.14
C VAL A 159 45.94 30.88 18.00
N ALA A 160 45.43 29.67 18.25
CA ALA A 160 45.45 28.58 17.29
C ALA A 160 44.32 28.71 16.25
N SER A 161 43.11 29.11 16.67
CA SER A 161 41.95 29.24 15.78
C SER A 161 40.89 30.21 16.31
N ARG A 162 40.11 30.78 15.38
CA ARG A 162 39.08 31.80 15.64
C ARG A 162 37.78 31.46 14.92
N GLU A 163 36.92 30.67 15.57
CA GLU A 163 35.58 30.31 15.07
C GLU A 163 34.47 30.95 15.92
N GLY A 164 33.74 31.91 15.33
CA GLY A 164 32.55 32.50 15.96
C GLY A 164 32.82 33.28 17.26
N LYS A 165 32.10 32.92 18.35
CA LYS A 165 32.16 33.61 19.66
C LYS A 165 33.23 33.07 20.62
N MET A 166 33.98 32.04 20.25
CA MET A 166 34.99 31.38 21.08
C MET A 166 36.31 31.27 20.31
N MET A 167 37.45 31.32 21.00
CA MET A 167 38.78 31.17 20.41
C MET A 167 39.56 30.09 21.13
N ILE A 168 40.41 29.39 20.38
CA ILE A 168 41.30 28.35 20.93
C ILE A 168 42.68 28.96 21.12
N VAL A 169 43.22 28.86 22.33
CA VAL A 169 44.47 29.49 22.74
C VAL A 169 45.36 28.46 23.43
N ALA A 170 46.63 28.43 23.03
CA ALA A 170 47.67 27.61 23.64
C ALA A 170 48.57 28.50 24.50
N THR A 171 48.74 28.17 25.79
CA THR A 171 49.73 28.85 26.64
C THR A 171 51.04 28.08 26.67
N VAL A 172 52.15 28.82 26.71
CA VAL A 172 53.51 28.27 26.71
C VAL A 172 54.03 28.20 28.15
N ASN A 173 54.39 27.00 28.62
CA ASN A 173 55.04 26.72 29.92
C ASN A 173 54.29 27.15 31.19
N ASN A 174 53.15 27.84 31.07
CA ASN A 174 52.33 28.33 32.16
C ASN A 174 50.87 27.96 31.96
N LYS A 175 50.15 27.67 33.04
CA LYS A 175 48.70 27.44 33.02
C LYS A 175 47.94 28.75 33.22
N LEU A 176 46.75 28.88 32.63
CA LEU A 176 45.89 30.03 32.86
C LEU A 176 45.45 30.11 34.34
N PRO A 177 45.44 31.30 34.95
CA PRO A 177 44.98 31.49 36.33
C PRO A 177 43.48 31.21 36.47
N GLU A 178 43.05 30.71 37.65
CA GLU A 178 41.68 30.23 37.92
C GLU A 178 40.58 31.33 37.83
N GLY A 179 40.94 32.61 37.71
CA GLY A 179 40.00 33.73 37.57
C GLY A 179 39.44 33.97 36.16
N ILE A 180 39.88 33.20 35.16
CA ILE A 180 39.44 33.29 33.76
C ILE A 180 38.52 32.10 33.45
N SER A 181 37.34 32.34 32.87
CA SER A 181 36.45 31.26 32.46
C SER A 181 36.96 30.60 31.17
N PHE A 182 37.49 29.39 31.29
CA PHE A 182 38.04 28.59 30.18
C PHE A 182 37.50 27.16 30.20
N LEU A 183 37.42 26.54 29.01
CA LEU A 183 37.29 25.08 28.88
C LEU A 183 38.68 24.52 28.58
N ARG A 184 39.24 23.71 29.49
CA ARG A 184 40.47 22.98 29.23
C ARG A 184 40.17 21.87 28.23
N LEU A 185 40.96 21.79 27.18
CA LEU A 185 40.78 20.80 26.14
C LEU A 185 41.83 19.70 26.33
N GLU A 186 41.39 18.46 26.45
CA GLU A 186 42.27 17.30 26.40
C GLU A 186 42.56 16.97 24.94
N MET A 187 43.84 16.91 24.58
CA MET A 187 44.21 16.61 23.20
C MET A 187 44.01 15.12 22.90
N GLN A 188 43.38 14.87 21.75
CA GLN A 188 43.20 13.52 21.22
C GLN A 188 44.47 13.09 20.46
N ARG A 189 44.73 11.78 20.39
CA ARG A 189 45.98 11.20 19.86
C ARG A 189 46.07 11.16 18.33
N HIS A 190 45.09 11.70 17.61
CA HIS A 190 45.03 11.67 16.15
C HIS A 190 44.95 13.09 15.57
N SER A 191 45.71 13.34 14.52
CA SER A 191 45.62 14.59 13.76
C SER A 191 44.35 14.64 12.90
N LEU A 192 43.97 15.84 12.45
CA LEU A 192 42.82 16.01 11.57
C LEU A 192 43.05 15.31 10.21
N THR A 193 44.28 15.36 9.70
CA THR A 193 44.67 14.62 8.49
C THR A 193 44.62 13.10 8.69
N GLU A 194 45.08 12.58 9.82
CA GLU A 194 44.97 11.14 10.14
C GLU A 194 43.51 10.69 10.27
N LEU A 195 42.66 11.47 10.95
CA LEU A 195 41.24 11.16 11.07
C LEU A 195 40.52 11.19 9.74
N ASN A 196 40.81 12.17 8.88
CA ASN A 196 40.26 12.21 7.52
C ASN A 196 40.74 11.03 6.68
N GLU A 197 41.98 10.58 6.88
CA GLU A 197 42.51 9.40 6.19
C GLU A 197 41.85 8.11 6.69
N MET A 198 41.69 7.94 8.01
CA MET A 198 40.93 6.82 8.58
C MET A 198 39.49 6.82 8.08
N ILE A 199 38.82 7.97 8.08
CA ILE A 199 37.46 8.12 7.53
C ILE A 199 37.42 7.67 6.07
N ARG A 200 38.34 8.15 5.22
CA ARG A 200 38.42 7.74 3.81
C ARG A 200 38.67 6.24 3.64
N GLN A 201 39.56 5.65 4.44
CA GLN A 201 39.83 4.22 4.41
C GLN A 201 38.60 3.38 4.80
N HIS A 202 37.89 3.80 5.86
CA HIS A 202 36.68 3.11 6.30
C HIS A 202 35.53 3.28 5.28
N GLU A 203 35.38 4.48 4.70
CA GLU A 203 34.42 4.73 3.61
C GLU A 203 34.73 3.84 2.40
N SER A 204 35.97 3.81 1.93
CA SER A 204 36.41 2.94 0.84
C SER A 204 36.14 1.47 1.15
N ARG A 205 36.41 1.02 2.38
CA ARG A 205 36.18 -0.37 2.76
C ARG A 205 34.70 -0.71 2.84
N ILE A 206 33.85 0.22 3.28
CA ILE A 206 32.39 0.05 3.29
C ILE A 206 31.87 -0.03 1.85
N ASP A 207 32.39 0.78 0.94
CA ASP A 207 32.02 0.74 -0.48
C ASP A 207 32.44 -0.59 -1.12
N GLU A 208 33.65 -1.09 -0.84
CA GLU A 208 34.10 -2.42 -1.26
C GLU A 208 33.17 -3.53 -0.75
N ILE A 209 32.84 -3.51 0.55
CA ILE A 209 31.92 -4.48 1.15
C ILE A 209 30.53 -4.39 0.53
N THR A 210 30.06 -3.17 0.23
CA THR A 210 28.77 -2.95 -0.44
C THR A 210 28.76 -3.57 -1.83
N VAL A 211 29.87 -3.45 -2.57
CA VAL A 211 30.05 -4.13 -3.87
C VAL A 211 30.06 -5.65 -3.69
N GLU A 212 30.83 -6.20 -2.75
CA GLU A 212 30.85 -7.64 -2.45
C GLU A 212 29.45 -8.18 -2.09
N ILE A 213 28.66 -7.43 -1.31
CA ILE A 213 27.27 -7.80 -0.97
C ILE A 213 26.37 -7.71 -2.21
N SER A 214 26.57 -6.71 -3.07
CA SER A 214 25.77 -6.52 -4.30
C SER A 214 25.95 -7.67 -5.30
N GLU A 215 27.15 -8.26 -5.36
CA GLU A 215 27.43 -9.45 -6.20
C GLU A 215 26.60 -10.67 -5.75
N MET A 216 26.23 -10.73 -4.46
CA MET A 216 25.37 -11.78 -3.92
C MET A 216 23.90 -11.63 -4.33
N ALA A 217 23.52 -10.54 -5.02
CA ALA A 217 22.15 -10.36 -5.53
C ALA A 217 21.72 -11.49 -6.47
N ALA A 218 22.68 -12.16 -7.12
CA ALA A 218 22.42 -13.35 -7.93
C ALA A 218 21.75 -14.50 -7.15
N TYR A 219 21.97 -14.57 -5.82
CA TYR A 219 21.42 -15.60 -4.93
C TYR A 219 20.09 -15.21 -4.27
N LEU A 220 19.54 -14.02 -4.53
CA LEU A 220 18.21 -13.61 -4.02
C LEU A 220 17.09 -14.63 -4.33
N PRO A 221 17.03 -15.26 -5.52
CA PRO A 221 16.08 -16.34 -5.78
C PRO A 221 16.22 -17.53 -4.82
N HIS A 222 17.45 -17.90 -4.44
CA HIS A 222 17.72 -18.99 -3.49
C HIS A 222 17.31 -18.61 -2.07
N TYR A 223 17.55 -17.36 -1.66
CA TYR A 223 17.01 -16.84 -0.39
C TYR A 223 15.48 -16.92 -0.36
N ASN A 224 14.80 -16.47 -1.42
CA ASN A 224 13.35 -16.57 -1.52
C ASN A 224 12.86 -18.03 -1.47
N HIS A 225 13.56 -18.94 -2.14
CA HIS A 225 13.28 -20.38 -2.08
C HIS A 225 13.39 -20.91 -0.64
N GLN A 226 14.46 -20.57 0.07
CA GLN A 226 14.71 -21.03 1.45
C GLN A 226 13.76 -20.39 2.47
N ILE A 227 13.39 -19.13 2.28
CA ILE A 227 12.36 -18.43 3.08
C ILE A 227 11.02 -19.15 2.90
N ASN A 228 10.60 -19.41 1.66
CA ASN A 228 9.36 -20.13 1.37
C ASN A 228 9.37 -21.56 1.92
N ARG A 229 10.51 -22.26 1.85
CA ARG A 229 10.69 -23.57 2.48
C ARG A 229 10.54 -23.51 4.00
N THR A 230 11.17 -22.53 4.64
CA THR A 230 11.07 -22.32 6.09
C THR A 230 9.63 -21.98 6.49
N LEU A 231 8.93 -21.16 5.71
CA LEU A 231 7.50 -20.86 5.90
C LEU A 231 6.63 -22.12 5.81
N MET A 232 6.89 -23.01 4.85
CA MET A 232 6.20 -24.29 4.75
C MET A 232 6.47 -25.19 5.96
N ASP A 233 7.69 -25.19 6.48
CA ASP A 233 8.06 -25.96 7.66
C ASP A 233 7.43 -25.38 8.94
N ILE A 234 7.38 -24.05 9.09
CA ILE A 234 6.64 -23.36 10.17
C ILE A 234 5.17 -23.76 10.13
N ARG A 235 4.53 -23.68 8.95
CA ARG A 235 3.12 -24.04 8.79
C ARG A 235 2.87 -25.53 9.05
N PHE A 236 3.82 -26.39 8.69
CA PHE A 236 3.73 -27.82 8.98
C PHE A 236 3.77 -28.07 10.50
N GLU A 237 4.69 -27.45 11.22
CA GLU A 237 4.80 -27.59 12.67
C GLU A 237 3.63 -26.90 13.40
N SER A 238 3.08 -25.80 12.89
CA SER A 238 1.89 -25.14 13.46
C SER A 238 0.66 -26.03 13.32
N VAL A 239 0.42 -26.60 12.14
CA VAL A 239 -0.68 -27.55 11.91
C VAL A 239 -0.49 -28.79 12.79
N ALA A 240 0.73 -29.32 12.88
CA ALA A 240 1.01 -30.48 13.72
C ALA A 240 0.76 -30.19 15.21
N ALA A 241 1.09 -28.99 15.69
CA ALA A 241 0.85 -28.57 17.07
C ALA A 241 -0.63 -28.29 17.36
N SER A 242 -1.38 -27.80 16.37
CA SER A 242 -2.81 -27.50 16.50
C SER A 242 -3.73 -28.72 16.33
N MET A 243 -3.20 -29.91 16.03
CA MET A 243 -4.02 -31.11 15.99
C MET A 243 -4.39 -31.55 17.39
N ASP A 244 -5.69 -31.69 17.64
CA ASP A 244 -6.19 -32.31 18.85
C ASP A 244 -5.82 -33.80 18.88
N THR A 245 -5.57 -34.32 20.07
CA THR A 245 -5.22 -35.74 20.29
C THR A 245 -6.06 -36.31 21.41
N ALA A 246 -6.63 -37.51 21.19
CA ALA A 246 -7.26 -38.30 22.24
C ALA A 246 -6.84 -39.76 22.11
N GLU A 247 -6.36 -40.36 23.21
CA GLU A 247 -5.93 -41.76 23.32
C GLU A 247 -4.88 -42.17 22.26
N HIS A 248 -5.31 -42.66 21.10
CA HIS A 248 -4.48 -43.14 20.00
C HIS A 248 -4.82 -42.50 18.64
N ILE A 249 -5.70 -41.50 18.65
CA ILE A 249 -6.14 -40.77 17.46
C ILE A 249 -5.79 -39.29 17.58
N ALA A 250 -5.44 -38.71 16.43
CA ALA A 250 -5.30 -37.28 16.25
C ALA A 250 -6.27 -36.83 15.16
N TRP A 251 -6.85 -35.63 15.29
CA TRP A 251 -7.69 -35.08 14.24
C TRP A 251 -7.34 -33.65 13.90
N VAL A 252 -7.70 -33.26 12.67
CA VAL A 252 -7.57 -31.88 12.20
C VAL A 252 -8.82 -31.50 11.43
N THR A 253 -9.32 -30.31 11.74
CA THR A 253 -10.49 -29.73 11.07
C THR A 253 -10.02 -28.66 10.10
N GLY A 254 -10.61 -28.66 8.90
CA GLY A 254 -10.35 -27.64 7.91
C GLY A 254 -11.47 -27.51 6.90
N PHE A 255 -11.30 -26.62 5.93
CA PHE A 255 -12.27 -26.35 4.88
C PHE A 255 -11.71 -26.70 3.50
N LEU A 256 -12.55 -27.24 2.63
CA LEU A 256 -12.18 -27.47 1.23
C LEU A 256 -13.34 -27.15 0.27
N PRO A 257 -13.05 -26.73 -0.98
CA PRO A 257 -14.07 -26.47 -1.99
C PRO A 257 -14.84 -27.75 -2.33
N VAL A 258 -16.16 -27.64 -2.55
CA VAL A 258 -17.01 -28.78 -2.96
C VAL A 258 -16.43 -29.53 -4.18
N GLU A 259 -15.82 -28.80 -5.12
CA GLU A 259 -15.17 -29.37 -6.31
C GLU A 259 -14.04 -30.36 -5.95
N LYS A 260 -13.34 -30.17 -4.82
CA LYS A 260 -12.19 -30.98 -4.38
C LYS A 260 -12.57 -32.12 -3.42
N VAL A 261 -13.86 -32.29 -3.09
CA VAL A 261 -14.32 -33.33 -2.16
C VAL A 261 -13.97 -34.73 -2.66
N ASN A 262 -14.10 -34.97 -3.98
CA ASN A 262 -13.83 -36.29 -4.55
C ASN A 262 -12.34 -36.63 -4.50
N ASP A 263 -11.47 -35.67 -4.80
CA ASP A 263 -10.02 -35.83 -4.71
C ASP A 263 -9.59 -36.14 -3.26
N PHE A 264 -10.19 -35.44 -2.30
CA PHE A 264 -9.96 -35.71 -0.88
C PHE A 264 -10.43 -37.11 -0.47
N LYS A 265 -11.60 -37.58 -0.93
CA LYS A 265 -12.08 -38.94 -0.64
C LYS A 265 -11.15 -40.02 -1.18
N GLN A 266 -10.61 -39.84 -2.38
CA GLN A 266 -9.64 -40.78 -2.96
C GLN A 266 -8.35 -40.82 -2.16
N LEU A 267 -7.84 -39.66 -1.73
CA LEU A 267 -6.66 -39.57 -0.87
C LEU A 267 -6.88 -40.25 0.49
N ALA A 268 -8.02 -39.96 1.13
CA ALA A 268 -8.35 -40.55 2.43
C ALA A 268 -8.49 -42.08 2.35
N ALA A 269 -9.02 -42.61 1.24
CA ALA A 269 -9.08 -44.05 1.00
C ALA A 269 -7.68 -44.67 0.80
N ALA A 270 -6.79 -44.00 0.06
CA ALA A 270 -5.43 -44.48 -0.18
C ALA A 270 -4.58 -44.53 1.09
N GLU A 271 -4.73 -43.53 1.97
CA GLU A 271 -3.98 -43.43 3.23
C GLU A 271 -4.71 -44.07 4.44
N ALA A 272 -5.89 -44.65 4.20
CA ALA A 272 -6.76 -45.27 5.20
C ALA A 272 -7.13 -44.35 6.39
N TRP A 273 -7.58 -43.13 6.09
CA TRP A 273 -8.02 -42.16 7.11
C TRP A 273 -9.52 -42.24 7.39
N GLY A 274 -9.91 -41.94 8.64
CA GLY A 274 -11.29 -41.61 8.97
C GLY A 274 -11.58 -40.16 8.58
N TYR A 275 -12.80 -39.86 8.13
CA TYR A 275 -13.19 -38.47 7.85
C TYR A 275 -14.68 -38.23 8.12
N ALA A 276 -14.99 -37.00 8.53
CA ALA A 276 -16.34 -36.46 8.57
C ALA A 276 -16.41 -35.24 7.64
N ILE A 277 -17.44 -35.19 6.78
CA ILE A 277 -17.66 -34.07 5.85
C ILE A 277 -19.02 -33.49 6.16
N GLU A 278 -19.04 -32.22 6.54
CA GLU A 278 -20.23 -31.50 6.98
C GLU A 278 -20.38 -30.17 6.23
N ASP A 279 -21.60 -29.65 6.22
CA ASP A 279 -21.86 -28.28 5.78
C ASP A 279 -21.45 -27.29 6.88
N PRO A 280 -20.71 -26.21 6.56
CA PRO A 280 -20.31 -25.24 7.56
C PRO A 280 -21.51 -24.59 8.27
N THR A 281 -21.43 -24.46 9.59
CA THR A 281 -22.46 -23.80 10.41
C THR A 281 -22.31 -22.26 10.33
N GLU A 282 -23.26 -21.52 10.89
CA GLU A 282 -23.20 -20.05 10.90
C GLU A 282 -22.08 -19.49 11.78
N GLU A 283 -21.62 -20.28 12.75
CA GLU A 283 -20.53 -19.92 13.68
C GLU A 283 -19.14 -20.24 13.11
N ASP A 284 -19.06 -21.02 12.03
CA ASP A 284 -17.80 -21.41 11.40
C ASP A 284 -17.20 -20.24 10.59
N ASN A 285 -15.93 -19.92 10.86
CA ASN A 285 -15.15 -18.98 10.07
C ASN A 285 -14.65 -19.62 8.76
N VAL A 286 -15.55 -19.71 7.78
CA VAL A 286 -15.28 -20.34 6.48
C VAL A 286 -14.37 -19.46 5.61
N PRO A 287 -13.29 -20.00 5.02
CA PRO A 287 -12.47 -19.24 4.09
C PRO A 287 -13.17 -19.03 2.75
N THR A 288 -12.92 -17.87 2.13
CA THR A 288 -13.49 -17.47 0.85
C THR A 288 -12.55 -17.83 -0.29
N LEU A 289 -13.07 -18.56 -1.28
CA LEU A 289 -12.45 -18.74 -2.59
C LEU A 289 -13.33 -18.11 -3.66
N ILE A 290 -12.80 -17.11 -4.38
CA ILE A 290 -13.54 -16.43 -5.44
C ILE A 290 -13.09 -16.99 -6.80
N LYS A 291 -14.04 -17.61 -7.52
CA LYS A 291 -13.84 -18.06 -8.90
C LYS A 291 -14.55 -17.09 -9.84
N ASN A 292 -13.79 -16.21 -10.46
CA ASN A 292 -14.29 -15.20 -11.39
C ASN A 292 -14.00 -15.56 -12.84
N LYS A 293 -14.88 -15.14 -13.75
CA LYS A 293 -14.59 -15.17 -15.19
C LYS A 293 -13.35 -14.31 -15.46
N ARG A 294 -12.55 -14.66 -16.48
CA ARG A 294 -11.28 -13.97 -16.81
C ARG A 294 -11.39 -12.43 -16.85
N TRP A 295 -12.51 -11.91 -17.33
CA TRP A 295 -12.72 -10.46 -17.42
C TRP A 295 -13.04 -9.82 -16.06
N VAL A 296 -13.72 -10.53 -15.17
CA VAL A 296 -14.03 -10.06 -13.81
C VAL A 296 -12.83 -10.21 -12.87
N SER A 297 -11.99 -11.24 -13.05
CA SER A 297 -10.75 -11.40 -12.27
C SER A 297 -9.70 -10.30 -12.51
N THR A 298 -9.93 -9.45 -13.52
CA THR A 298 -9.13 -8.26 -13.80
C THR A 298 -9.06 -7.32 -12.59
N ILE A 299 -10.09 -7.28 -11.73
CA ILE A 299 -10.12 -6.41 -10.55
C ILE A 299 -9.31 -6.93 -9.36
N SER A 300 -8.90 -8.20 -9.36
CA SER A 300 -8.19 -8.83 -8.23
C SER A 300 -7.00 -8.03 -7.69
N PRO A 301 -6.13 -7.41 -8.53
CA PRO A 301 -5.02 -6.61 -8.02
C PRO A 301 -5.46 -5.44 -7.13
N ILE A 302 -6.66 -4.88 -7.34
CA ILE A 302 -7.18 -3.81 -6.49
C ILE A 302 -7.59 -4.38 -5.13
N PHE A 303 -8.27 -5.54 -5.10
CA PHE A 303 -8.57 -6.24 -3.84
C PHE A 303 -7.29 -6.65 -3.08
N ASP A 304 -6.27 -7.10 -3.79
CA ASP A 304 -4.98 -7.46 -3.20
C ASP A 304 -4.28 -6.24 -2.57
N ILE A 305 -4.29 -5.08 -3.26
CA ILE A 305 -3.73 -3.81 -2.73
C ILE A 305 -4.51 -3.34 -1.50
N MET A 306 -5.84 -3.52 -1.49
CA MET A 306 -6.69 -3.13 -0.37
C MET A 306 -6.57 -4.10 0.81
N GLY A 307 -6.06 -5.31 0.59
CA GLY A 307 -5.98 -6.35 1.60
C GLY A 307 -7.35 -6.83 2.08
N THR A 308 -8.40 -6.68 1.27
CA THR A 308 -9.78 -7.02 1.64
C THR A 308 -10.31 -8.20 0.85
N VAL A 309 -11.03 -9.08 1.55
CA VAL A 309 -11.65 -10.27 0.99
C VAL A 309 -13.10 -10.32 1.48
N PRO A 310 -14.08 -10.49 0.59
CA PRO A 310 -15.47 -10.63 1.02
C PRO A 310 -15.62 -11.86 1.92
N GLY A 311 -16.46 -11.74 2.94
CA GLY A 311 -16.85 -12.87 3.78
C GLY A 311 -17.50 -13.98 2.96
N TYR A 312 -17.37 -15.23 3.40
CA TYR A 312 -17.90 -16.38 2.66
C TYR A 312 -19.41 -16.30 2.39
N ARG A 313 -20.16 -15.66 3.30
CA ARG A 313 -21.61 -15.44 3.23
C ARG A 313 -21.99 -14.07 2.63
N GLU A 314 -21.00 -13.25 2.28
CA GLU A 314 -21.22 -11.93 1.69
C GLU A 314 -21.49 -12.02 0.19
N TYR A 315 -21.70 -10.86 -0.46
CA TYR A 315 -21.81 -10.81 -1.91
C TYR A 315 -20.45 -10.78 -2.58
N ASP A 316 -20.34 -11.45 -3.72
CA ASP A 316 -19.27 -11.19 -4.66
C ASP A 316 -19.61 -9.96 -5.50
N ILE A 317 -19.05 -8.81 -5.13
CA ILE A 317 -19.26 -7.55 -5.85
C ILE A 317 -18.24 -7.30 -6.96
N SER A 318 -17.36 -8.26 -7.27
CA SER A 318 -16.20 -8.05 -8.17
C SER A 318 -16.59 -7.44 -9.52
N MET A 319 -17.70 -7.88 -10.11
CA MET A 319 -18.17 -7.38 -11.41
C MET A 319 -18.64 -5.92 -11.33
N TRP A 320 -19.49 -5.60 -10.36
CA TRP A 320 -20.01 -4.26 -10.16
C TRP A 320 -18.90 -3.30 -9.75
N PHE A 321 -18.01 -3.74 -8.86
CA PHE A 321 -16.81 -3.01 -8.45
C PHE A 321 -15.97 -2.66 -9.68
N LEU A 322 -15.63 -3.63 -10.55
CA LEU A 322 -14.84 -3.36 -11.75
C LEU A 322 -15.48 -2.29 -12.65
N MET A 323 -16.79 -2.38 -12.85
CA MET A 323 -17.53 -1.44 -13.72
C MET A 323 -17.53 -0.02 -13.15
N PHE A 324 -17.94 0.17 -11.91
CA PHE A 324 -17.98 1.49 -11.27
C PHE A 324 -16.59 2.05 -11.01
N PHE A 325 -15.64 1.22 -10.58
CA PHE A 325 -14.25 1.63 -10.39
C PHE A 325 -13.62 2.14 -11.69
N SER A 326 -13.86 1.45 -12.82
CA SER A 326 -13.34 1.91 -14.12
C SER A 326 -13.93 3.26 -14.52
N LEU A 327 -15.22 3.48 -14.25
CA LEU A 327 -15.89 4.75 -14.48
C LEU A 327 -15.35 5.87 -13.57
N PHE A 328 -15.16 5.61 -12.27
CA PHE A 328 -14.59 6.58 -11.33
C PHE A 328 -13.15 6.93 -11.67
N PHE A 329 -12.34 5.93 -12.02
CA PHE A 329 -10.98 6.15 -12.51
C PHE A 329 -10.98 7.08 -13.73
N ALA A 330 -11.86 6.81 -14.70
CA ALA A 330 -11.98 7.64 -15.89
C ALA A 330 -12.38 9.08 -15.58
N MET A 331 -13.35 9.28 -14.69
CA MET A 331 -13.83 10.62 -14.31
C MET A 331 -12.82 11.42 -13.48
N ILE A 332 -12.12 10.77 -12.55
CA ILE A 332 -11.12 11.42 -11.68
C ILE A 332 -9.89 11.84 -12.49
N ILE A 333 -9.36 10.94 -13.34
CA ILE A 333 -8.21 11.28 -14.18
C ILE A 333 -8.62 12.28 -15.26
N GLY A 334 -9.77 12.09 -15.88
CA GLY A 334 -10.46 13.13 -16.67
C GLY A 334 -9.80 13.54 -17.99
N ASP A 335 -8.60 13.04 -18.31
CA ASP A 335 -7.78 13.49 -19.45
C ASP A 335 -7.41 12.33 -20.39
N ALA A 336 -7.75 12.47 -21.68
CA ALA A 336 -7.52 11.45 -22.68
C ALA A 336 -6.02 11.22 -22.97
N ALA A 337 -5.19 12.25 -22.84
CA ALA A 337 -3.75 12.12 -23.02
C ALA A 337 -3.12 11.27 -21.90
N TYR A 338 -3.57 11.44 -20.66
CA TYR A 338 -3.13 10.59 -19.55
C TYR A 338 -3.60 9.16 -19.72
N GLY A 339 -4.83 8.96 -20.22
CA GLY A 339 -5.31 7.65 -20.63
C GLY A 339 -4.40 6.99 -21.68
N LEU A 340 -3.93 7.74 -22.68
CA LEU A 340 -2.98 7.24 -23.68
C LEU A 340 -1.62 6.89 -23.07
N ILE A 341 -1.12 7.69 -22.12
CA ILE A 341 0.12 7.38 -21.38
C ILE A 341 -0.03 6.04 -20.64
N PHE A 342 -1.15 5.84 -19.93
CA PHE A 342 -1.43 4.56 -19.26
C PHE A 342 -1.57 3.40 -20.25
N LEU A 343 -2.16 3.63 -21.42
CA LEU A 343 -2.28 2.62 -22.48
C LEU A 343 -0.91 2.20 -23.01
N VAL A 344 -0.03 3.17 -23.30
CA VAL A 344 1.35 2.91 -23.74
C VAL A 344 2.12 2.14 -22.66
N LEU A 345 1.99 2.55 -21.40
CA LEU A 345 2.59 1.83 -20.27
C LEU A 345 2.08 0.37 -20.20
N ALA A 346 0.78 0.15 -20.36
CA ALA A 346 0.19 -1.19 -20.38
C ALA A 346 0.78 -2.06 -21.50
N VAL A 347 0.94 -1.51 -22.71
CA VAL A 347 1.57 -2.20 -23.86
C VAL A 347 3.04 -2.53 -23.58
N LEU A 348 3.81 -1.60 -23.02
CA LEU A 348 5.22 -1.83 -22.70
C LEU A 348 5.38 -2.93 -21.65
N VAL A 349 4.56 -2.92 -20.60
CA VAL A 349 4.56 -3.97 -19.57
C VAL A 349 4.14 -5.31 -20.17
N HIS A 350 3.08 -5.33 -20.99
CA HIS A 350 2.60 -6.54 -21.67
C HIS A 350 3.68 -7.18 -22.55
N ARG A 351 4.40 -6.36 -23.33
CA ARG A 351 5.52 -6.84 -24.17
C ARG A 351 6.68 -7.38 -23.34
N LYS A 352 6.97 -6.77 -22.20
CA LYS A 352 8.05 -7.20 -21.30
C LYS A 352 7.72 -8.51 -20.58
N THR A 353 6.49 -8.67 -20.10
CA THR A 353 6.06 -9.87 -19.36
C THR A 353 5.66 -11.03 -20.28
N LYS A 354 5.41 -10.76 -21.57
CA LYS A 354 4.90 -11.72 -22.57
C LYS A 354 3.62 -12.47 -22.13
N LYS A 355 2.95 -11.98 -21.08
CA LYS A 355 1.73 -12.55 -20.49
C LYS A 355 0.79 -11.41 -20.11
N ALA A 356 -0.48 -11.57 -20.45
CA ALA A 356 -1.55 -10.66 -20.01
C ALA A 356 -1.94 -11.01 -18.56
N THR A 357 -1.17 -10.51 -17.60
CA THR A 357 -1.52 -10.59 -16.17
C THR A 357 -2.79 -9.76 -15.92
N ASN A 358 -3.59 -10.10 -14.90
CA ASN A 358 -4.79 -9.35 -14.52
C ASN A 358 -4.52 -7.84 -14.36
N ALA A 359 -3.37 -7.45 -13.79
CA ALA A 359 -2.97 -6.05 -13.67
C ALA A 359 -2.79 -5.33 -15.02
N VAL A 360 -2.25 -6.02 -16.04
CA VAL A 360 -2.08 -5.46 -17.38
C VAL A 360 -3.45 -5.28 -18.06
N VAL A 361 -4.33 -6.27 -17.94
CA VAL A 361 -5.71 -6.19 -18.45
C VAL A 361 -6.47 -5.06 -17.74
N LEU A 362 -6.25 -4.87 -16.43
CA LEU A 362 -6.86 -3.78 -15.67
C LEU A 362 -6.38 -2.43 -16.21
N LEU A 363 -5.08 -2.25 -16.42
CA LEU A 363 -4.54 -1.04 -17.02
C LEU A 363 -5.13 -0.78 -18.41
N TYR A 364 -5.37 -1.80 -19.23
CA TYR A 364 -6.08 -1.65 -20.52
C TYR A 364 -7.51 -1.16 -20.34
N VAL A 365 -8.28 -1.74 -19.41
CA VAL A 365 -9.66 -1.33 -19.14
C VAL A 365 -9.71 0.11 -18.63
N LEU A 366 -8.88 0.44 -17.64
CA LEU A 366 -8.82 1.78 -17.05
C LEU A 366 -8.37 2.83 -18.06
N SER A 367 -7.29 2.57 -18.81
CA SER A 367 -6.80 3.50 -19.85
C SER A 367 -7.84 3.73 -20.95
N SER A 368 -8.51 2.67 -21.41
CA SER A 368 -9.57 2.80 -22.43
C SER A 368 -10.74 3.63 -21.89
N ALA A 369 -11.17 3.39 -20.66
CA ALA A 369 -12.24 4.16 -20.03
C ALA A 369 -11.85 5.65 -19.88
N THR A 370 -10.62 5.95 -19.45
CA THR A 370 -10.11 7.33 -19.33
C THR A 370 -10.01 8.02 -20.69
N ILE A 371 -9.55 7.34 -21.74
CA ILE A 371 -9.52 7.90 -23.10
C ILE A 371 -10.92 8.25 -23.58
N ILE A 372 -11.87 7.33 -23.40
CA ILE A 372 -13.28 7.57 -23.76
C ILE A 372 -13.82 8.77 -22.99
N TRP A 373 -13.67 8.80 -21.68
CA TRP A 373 -14.18 9.90 -20.85
C TRP A 373 -13.52 11.24 -21.21
N GLY A 374 -12.19 11.28 -21.31
CA GLY A 374 -11.46 12.49 -21.69
C GLY A 374 -11.80 12.98 -23.10
N ALA A 375 -12.09 12.07 -24.04
CA ALA A 375 -12.58 12.44 -25.37
C ALA A 375 -14.00 13.01 -25.32
N LEU A 376 -14.89 12.45 -24.48
CA LEU A 376 -16.26 12.94 -24.29
C LEU A 376 -16.30 14.32 -23.61
N THR A 377 -15.39 14.59 -22.65
CA THR A 377 -15.27 15.90 -21.98
C THR A 377 -14.39 16.89 -22.74
N GLY A 378 -13.67 16.44 -23.77
CA GLY A 378 -12.79 17.26 -24.61
C GLY A 378 -11.48 17.69 -23.94
N THR A 379 -10.96 16.88 -23.01
CA THR A 379 -9.74 17.20 -22.26
C THR A 379 -8.54 16.41 -22.76
N TRP A 380 -7.54 17.14 -23.27
CA TRP A 380 -6.27 16.62 -23.74
C TRP A 380 -5.13 17.45 -23.18
N PHE A 381 -4.30 16.87 -22.30
CA PHE A 381 -3.26 17.56 -21.54
C PHE A 381 -3.76 18.83 -20.82
N GLY A 382 -5.05 18.93 -20.48
CA GLY A 382 -5.66 20.15 -19.96
C GLY A 382 -5.43 21.40 -20.82
N SER A 383 -5.26 21.26 -22.14
CA SER A 383 -5.03 22.37 -23.06
C SER A 383 -6.20 22.56 -24.04
N LYS A 384 -6.75 23.78 -24.05
CA LYS A 384 -7.77 24.22 -25.03
C LYS A 384 -7.21 24.29 -26.46
N GLU A 385 -5.91 24.48 -26.61
CA GLU A 385 -5.24 24.67 -27.89
C GLU A 385 -5.22 23.35 -28.69
N VAL A 386 -5.06 22.22 -28.00
CA VAL A 386 -5.10 20.89 -28.63
C VAL A 386 -6.46 20.65 -29.31
N LEU A 387 -7.55 21.00 -28.64
CA LEU A 387 -8.90 20.85 -29.18
C LEU A 387 -9.17 21.83 -30.34
N THR A 388 -8.54 22.99 -30.31
CA THR A 388 -8.66 24.01 -31.36
C THR A 388 -7.84 23.65 -32.60
N ALA A 389 -6.64 23.08 -32.41
CA ALA A 389 -5.74 22.65 -33.47
C ALA A 389 -6.25 21.39 -34.20
N LEU A 390 -6.95 20.50 -33.51
CA LEU A 390 -7.44 19.23 -34.06
C LEU A 390 -8.99 19.21 -34.09
N PRO A 391 -9.62 19.74 -35.15
CA PRO A 391 -11.08 19.86 -35.22
C PRO A 391 -11.81 18.52 -35.21
N PHE A 392 -11.17 17.41 -35.61
CA PHE A 392 -11.77 16.08 -35.54
C PHE A 392 -12.03 15.63 -34.09
N LEU A 393 -11.26 16.11 -33.10
CA LEU A 393 -11.47 15.79 -31.70
C LEU A 393 -12.76 16.42 -31.14
N LYS A 394 -13.16 17.58 -31.68
CA LYS A 394 -14.39 18.28 -31.26
C LYS A 394 -15.66 17.48 -31.55
N VAL A 395 -15.64 16.60 -32.56
CA VAL A 395 -16.81 15.78 -32.95
C VAL A 395 -17.18 14.75 -31.88
N PHE A 396 -16.20 14.28 -31.11
CA PHE A 396 -16.42 13.29 -30.06
C PHE A 396 -16.84 13.92 -28.71
N VAL A 397 -16.75 15.24 -28.57
CA VAL A 397 -17.07 15.94 -27.34
C VAL A 397 -18.57 16.13 -27.21
N ILE A 398 -19.12 15.80 -26.04
CA ILE A 398 -20.51 16.09 -25.72
C ILE A 398 -20.56 17.51 -25.12
N PRO A 399 -21.20 18.50 -25.79
CA PRO A 399 -21.20 19.90 -25.33
C PRO A 399 -21.70 20.10 -23.91
N ALA A 400 -22.65 19.27 -23.46
CA ALA A 400 -23.25 19.36 -22.14
C ALA A 400 -22.30 18.96 -20.99
N ILE A 401 -21.22 18.21 -21.25
CA ILE A 401 -20.22 17.78 -20.25
C ILE A 401 -18.80 18.21 -20.64
N ALA A 402 -18.69 19.17 -21.57
CA ALA A 402 -17.41 19.66 -22.03
C ALA A 402 -16.70 20.46 -20.94
N ASN A 403 -15.41 20.19 -20.75
CA ASN A 403 -14.56 20.95 -19.83
C ASN A 403 -14.16 22.33 -20.39
N TYR A 404 -14.35 22.54 -21.70
CA TYR A 404 -14.19 23.82 -22.40
C TYR A 404 -15.51 24.21 -23.10
N PRO A 405 -16.57 24.53 -22.35
CA PRO A 405 -17.91 24.74 -22.90
C PRO A 405 -18.01 26.00 -23.78
N GLU A 406 -17.09 26.96 -23.59
CA GLU A 406 -16.92 28.16 -24.42
C GLU A 406 -16.71 27.82 -25.91
N LEU A 407 -16.04 26.70 -26.21
CA LEU A 407 -15.78 26.25 -27.58
C LEU A 407 -17.04 25.72 -28.30
N PHE A 408 -18.12 25.50 -27.56
CA PHE A 408 -19.38 24.92 -28.05
C PHE A 408 -20.59 25.83 -27.80
N GLY A 409 -20.37 27.06 -27.32
CA GLY A 409 -21.45 28.01 -27.03
C GLY A 409 -22.31 27.64 -25.81
N VAL A 410 -21.77 26.86 -24.88
CA VAL A 410 -22.45 26.42 -23.66
C VAL A 410 -21.94 27.24 -22.47
N ASP A 411 -22.83 27.57 -21.54
CA ASP A 411 -22.47 28.24 -20.29
C ASP A 411 -21.69 27.30 -19.34
N ILE A 412 -20.67 27.85 -18.68
CA ILE A 412 -19.78 27.10 -17.78
C ILE A 412 -20.56 26.46 -16.64
N ASN A 413 -21.50 27.19 -16.03
CA ASN A 413 -22.28 26.68 -14.92
C ASN A 413 -23.19 25.54 -15.37
N SER A 414 -23.75 25.64 -16.58
CA SER A 414 -24.61 24.61 -17.16
C SER A 414 -23.84 23.29 -17.39
N ALA A 415 -22.62 23.36 -17.92
CA ALA A 415 -21.78 22.18 -18.12
C ALA A 415 -21.33 21.55 -16.79
N GLN A 416 -20.88 22.36 -15.82
CA GLN A 416 -20.50 21.87 -14.50
C GLN A 416 -21.69 21.22 -13.76
N ASN A 417 -22.86 21.86 -13.83
CA ASN A 417 -24.10 21.31 -13.27
C ASN A 417 -24.46 19.96 -13.89
N MET A 418 -24.23 19.77 -15.20
CA MET A 418 -24.48 18.49 -15.85
C MET A 418 -23.54 17.39 -15.36
N VAL A 419 -22.25 17.69 -15.19
CA VAL A 419 -21.28 16.72 -14.65
C VAL A 419 -21.59 16.37 -13.19
N MET A 420 -21.97 17.36 -12.37
CA MET A 420 -22.44 17.11 -11.01
C MET A 420 -23.70 16.24 -10.98
N LYS A 421 -24.70 16.51 -11.84
CA LYS A 421 -25.89 15.65 -12.01
C LYS A 421 -25.48 14.22 -12.34
N PHE A 422 -24.55 14.04 -13.28
CA PHE A 422 -24.07 12.72 -13.67
C PHE A 422 -23.40 11.98 -12.51
N CYS A 423 -22.58 12.66 -11.69
CA CYS A 423 -21.99 12.06 -10.50
C CYS A 423 -23.05 11.58 -9.50
N PHE A 424 -24.09 12.39 -9.25
CA PHE A 424 -25.19 12.00 -8.37
C PHE A 424 -26.01 10.84 -8.96
N ILE A 425 -26.28 10.83 -10.26
CA ILE A 425 -26.95 9.70 -10.94
C ILE A 425 -26.18 8.41 -10.72
N ILE A 426 -24.86 8.42 -10.93
CA ILE A 426 -24.06 7.22 -10.72
C ILE A 426 -24.12 6.76 -9.27
N GLY A 427 -24.01 7.69 -8.32
CA GLY A 427 -24.10 7.35 -6.90
C GLY A 427 -25.44 6.74 -6.51
N THR A 428 -26.53 7.33 -6.99
CA THR A 428 -27.89 6.79 -6.79
C THR A 428 -28.04 5.43 -7.44
N VAL A 429 -27.61 5.25 -8.70
CA VAL A 429 -27.66 3.96 -9.39
C VAL A 429 -26.87 2.90 -8.63
N GLN A 430 -25.68 3.24 -8.13
CA GLN A 430 -24.84 2.32 -7.36
C GLN A 430 -25.49 1.92 -6.03
N LEU A 431 -26.03 2.89 -5.27
CA LEU A 431 -26.71 2.62 -3.99
C LEU A 431 -28.05 1.86 -4.21
N SER A 432 -28.83 2.24 -5.20
CA SER A 432 -30.09 1.57 -5.58
C SER A 432 -29.82 0.13 -6.03
N LEU A 433 -28.73 -0.12 -6.75
CA LEU A 433 -28.30 -1.48 -7.11
C LEU A 433 -28.03 -2.34 -5.86
N ALA A 434 -27.40 -1.79 -4.82
CA ALA A 434 -27.18 -2.52 -3.56
C ALA A 434 -28.51 -2.93 -2.91
N CYS A 435 -29.49 -2.02 -2.88
CA CYS A 435 -30.84 -2.33 -2.40
C CYS A 435 -31.51 -3.43 -3.24
N VAL A 436 -31.45 -3.35 -4.57
CA VAL A 436 -32.02 -4.37 -5.48
C VAL A 436 -31.39 -5.74 -5.25
N MET A 437 -30.06 -5.80 -5.04
CA MET A 437 -29.37 -7.05 -4.72
C MET A 437 -29.87 -7.64 -3.39
N ASN A 438 -30.07 -6.81 -2.36
CA ASN A 438 -30.61 -7.22 -1.07
C ASN A 438 -32.06 -7.72 -1.16
N ILE A 439 -32.92 -7.03 -1.90
CA ILE A 439 -34.30 -7.45 -2.17
C ILE A 439 -34.29 -8.84 -2.82
N TYR A 440 -33.50 -9.02 -3.89
CA TYR A 440 -33.45 -10.30 -4.62
C TYR A 440 -33.05 -11.48 -3.71
N ARG A 441 -32.03 -11.30 -2.87
CA ARG A 441 -31.58 -12.33 -1.92
C ARG A 441 -32.63 -12.64 -0.85
N LYS A 442 -33.21 -11.62 -0.22
CA LYS A 442 -34.19 -11.79 0.88
C LYS A 442 -35.54 -12.31 0.40
N VAL A 443 -35.98 -11.95 -0.80
CA VAL A 443 -37.18 -12.53 -1.44
C VAL A 443 -36.98 -14.03 -1.68
N GLY A 444 -35.79 -14.44 -2.14
CA GLY A 444 -35.45 -15.86 -2.28
C GLY A 444 -35.50 -16.64 -0.96
N GLN A 445 -35.22 -15.98 0.17
CA GLN A 445 -35.29 -16.53 1.53
C GLN A 445 -36.68 -16.41 2.18
N LYS A 446 -37.70 -15.91 1.46
CA LYS A 446 -39.06 -15.59 1.97
C LYS A 446 -39.04 -14.69 3.22
N ASN A 447 -38.08 -13.77 3.27
CA ASN A 447 -37.88 -12.89 4.41
C ASN A 447 -38.67 -11.57 4.20
N LEU A 448 -39.57 -11.23 5.13
CA LEU A 448 -40.40 -10.03 5.08
C LEU A 448 -39.59 -8.72 5.13
N SER A 449 -38.35 -8.77 5.63
CA SER A 449 -37.42 -7.62 5.60
C SER A 449 -37.06 -7.13 4.19
N ALA A 450 -37.36 -7.88 3.13
CA ALA A 450 -37.22 -7.40 1.75
C ALA A 450 -38.08 -6.14 1.49
N MET A 451 -39.20 -5.98 2.20
CA MET A 451 -40.04 -4.78 2.09
C MET A 451 -39.35 -3.54 2.69
N ALA A 452 -38.46 -3.72 3.66
CA ALA A 452 -37.65 -2.63 4.19
C ALA A 452 -36.59 -2.18 3.18
N ASP A 453 -35.96 -3.10 2.46
CA ASP A 453 -35.01 -2.74 1.39
C ASP A 453 -35.70 -2.05 0.21
N PHE A 454 -36.98 -2.37 -0.05
CA PHE A 454 -37.81 -1.62 -1.00
C PHE A 454 -38.08 -0.19 -0.49
N GLY A 455 -38.38 -0.03 0.80
CA GLY A 455 -38.46 1.28 1.45
C GLY A 455 -37.16 2.10 1.29
N TRP A 456 -36.00 1.45 1.49
CA TRP A 456 -34.69 2.07 1.27
C TRP A 456 -34.47 2.49 -0.19
N LEU A 457 -34.86 1.67 -1.16
CA LEU A 457 -34.78 2.02 -2.58
C LEU A 457 -35.59 3.28 -2.89
N MET A 458 -36.85 3.35 -2.44
CA MET A 458 -37.69 4.53 -2.60
C MET A 458 -37.08 5.77 -1.95
N MET A 459 -36.49 5.61 -0.76
CA MET A 459 -35.83 6.71 -0.06
C MET A 459 -34.59 7.20 -0.78
N ILE A 460 -33.73 6.30 -1.28
CA ILE A 460 -32.52 6.68 -2.03
C ILE A 460 -32.88 7.47 -3.28
N ASP A 461 -33.88 7.00 -4.04
CA ASP A 461 -34.34 7.69 -5.25
C ASP A 461 -34.97 9.06 -4.91
N ALA A 462 -35.71 9.18 -3.81
CA ALA A 462 -36.27 10.46 -3.38
C ALA A 462 -35.20 11.42 -2.83
N LEU A 463 -34.22 10.92 -2.08
CA LEU A 463 -33.08 11.68 -1.57
C LEU A 463 -32.21 12.21 -2.72
N TYR A 464 -32.09 11.48 -3.82
CA TYR A 464 -31.43 11.96 -5.03
C TYR A 464 -32.08 13.24 -5.56
N PHE A 465 -33.41 13.27 -5.70
CA PHE A 465 -34.13 14.48 -6.12
C PHE A 465 -33.98 15.63 -5.12
N LEU A 466 -33.90 15.32 -3.82
CA LEU A 466 -33.59 16.32 -2.80
C LEU A 466 -32.17 16.90 -2.98
N VAL A 467 -31.16 16.06 -3.23
CA VAL A 467 -29.79 16.52 -3.50
C VAL A 467 -29.73 17.40 -4.75
N LEU A 468 -30.43 17.02 -5.83
CA LEU A 468 -30.51 17.84 -7.05
C LEU A 468 -31.13 19.21 -6.80
N MET A 469 -32.19 19.27 -6.00
CA MET A 469 -32.84 20.52 -5.61
C MET A 469 -31.88 21.41 -4.81
N LEU A 470 -31.18 20.85 -3.83
CA LEU A 470 -30.30 21.61 -2.93
C LEU A 470 -28.99 22.07 -3.57
N VAL A 471 -28.37 21.23 -4.41
CA VAL A 471 -27.04 21.51 -4.98
C VAL A 471 -27.14 22.27 -6.30
N ILE A 472 -28.14 21.96 -7.13
CA ILE A 472 -28.21 22.43 -8.53
C ILE A 472 -29.45 23.33 -8.75
N ASN A 473 -30.20 23.64 -7.68
CA ASN A 473 -31.42 24.45 -7.72
C ASN A 473 -32.45 23.94 -8.74
N ALA A 474 -32.57 22.61 -8.87
CA ALA A 474 -33.57 22.01 -9.74
C ALA A 474 -35.00 22.31 -9.22
N PRO A 475 -35.94 22.78 -10.07
CA PRO A 475 -37.28 23.14 -9.65
C PRO A 475 -38.14 21.89 -9.43
N ILE A 476 -38.02 21.27 -8.26
CA ILE A 476 -38.74 20.04 -7.89
C ILE A 476 -39.68 20.33 -6.72
N GLN A 477 -40.88 19.74 -6.73
CA GLN A 477 -41.87 19.93 -5.68
C GLN A 477 -41.48 19.17 -4.40
N ILE A 478 -41.13 19.92 -3.36
CA ILE A 478 -40.66 19.37 -2.07
C ILE A 478 -41.71 18.47 -1.39
N GLY A 479 -43.00 18.75 -1.58
CA GLY A 479 -44.09 17.97 -0.98
C GLY A 479 -44.15 16.53 -1.50
N ILE A 480 -43.83 16.31 -2.78
CA ILE A 480 -43.79 14.96 -3.36
C ILE A 480 -42.58 14.19 -2.79
N ILE A 481 -41.40 14.83 -2.77
CA ILE A 481 -40.18 14.22 -2.23
C ILE A 481 -40.35 13.83 -0.76
N ALA A 482 -40.84 14.75 0.07
CA ALA A 482 -41.05 14.50 1.51
C ALA A 482 -42.04 13.35 1.75
N THR A 483 -43.09 13.25 0.92
CA THR A 483 -44.07 12.17 0.99
C THR A 483 -43.43 10.81 0.69
N ILE A 484 -42.64 10.71 -0.39
CA ILE A 484 -41.98 9.46 -0.78
C ILE A 484 -40.95 9.02 0.26
N ILE A 485 -40.16 9.97 0.80
CA ILE A 485 -39.23 9.69 1.91
C ILE A 485 -39.99 9.19 3.13
N GLY A 486 -41.10 9.85 3.50
CA GLY A 486 -41.92 9.44 4.64
C GLY A 486 -42.50 8.04 4.48
N ILE A 487 -43.03 7.70 3.30
CA ILE A 487 -43.53 6.36 2.99
C ILE A 487 -42.41 5.32 3.11
N GLY A 488 -41.27 5.56 2.46
CA GLY A 488 -40.12 4.64 2.53
C GLY A 488 -39.61 4.46 3.96
N PHE A 489 -39.55 5.55 4.74
CA PHE A 489 -39.15 5.51 6.15
C PHE A 489 -40.09 4.65 6.99
N VAL A 490 -41.40 4.78 6.79
CA VAL A 490 -42.40 3.92 7.45
C VAL A 490 -42.20 2.46 7.05
N PHE A 491 -41.94 2.16 5.78
CA PHE A 491 -41.63 0.78 5.35
C PHE A 491 -40.39 0.21 6.04
N VAL A 492 -39.31 1.00 6.16
CA VAL A 492 -38.09 0.56 6.84
C VAL A 492 -38.35 0.31 8.33
N VAL A 493 -39.08 1.20 9.01
CA VAL A 493 -39.38 1.05 10.44
C VAL A 493 -40.29 -0.16 10.69
N LEU A 494 -41.30 -0.38 9.86
CA LEU A 494 -42.26 -1.47 10.07
C LEU A 494 -41.65 -2.84 9.76
N PHE A 495 -40.84 -2.94 8.70
CA PHE A 495 -40.35 -4.23 8.18
C PHE A 495 -38.87 -4.49 8.44
N GLY A 496 -38.09 -3.50 8.89
CA GLY A 496 -36.64 -3.61 9.03
C GLY A 496 -36.17 -4.67 10.03
N ALA A 497 -36.94 -4.89 11.10
CA ALA A 497 -36.64 -5.87 12.14
C ALA A 497 -37.43 -7.19 11.98
N GLN A 498 -38.10 -7.41 10.84
CA GLN A 498 -38.88 -8.62 10.56
C GLN A 498 -38.01 -9.71 9.92
N GLY A 499 -37.03 -10.21 10.68
CA GLY A 499 -36.20 -11.34 10.28
C GLY A 499 -36.94 -12.70 10.35
N PRO A 500 -36.33 -13.77 9.81
CA PRO A 500 -36.92 -15.11 9.85
C PRO A 500 -37.16 -15.57 11.30
N GLY A 501 -38.38 -16.02 11.62
CA GLY A 501 -38.75 -16.48 12.97
C GLY A 501 -39.19 -15.41 13.96
N VAL A 502 -39.21 -14.12 13.58
CA VAL A 502 -39.73 -13.03 14.42
C VAL A 502 -41.21 -12.79 14.11
N SER A 503 -42.06 -12.72 15.14
CA SER A 503 -43.48 -12.36 14.96
C SER A 503 -43.63 -10.90 14.52
N PHE A 504 -44.64 -10.61 13.68
CA PHE A 504 -44.88 -9.26 13.14
C PHE A 504 -44.96 -8.18 14.23
N ALA A 505 -45.63 -8.45 15.35
CA ALA A 505 -45.75 -7.52 16.47
C ALA A 505 -44.40 -7.26 17.17
N LYS A 506 -43.57 -8.30 17.35
CA LYS A 506 -42.22 -8.15 17.94
C LYS A 506 -41.29 -7.40 16.98
N GLY A 507 -41.38 -7.68 15.67
CA GLY A 507 -40.66 -6.95 14.64
C GLY A 507 -41.02 -5.47 14.59
N MET A 508 -42.31 -5.14 14.68
CA MET A 508 -42.76 -3.74 14.74
C MET A 508 -42.26 -3.02 15.99
N ALA A 509 -42.30 -3.67 17.16
CA ALA A 509 -41.78 -3.09 18.40
C ALA A 509 -40.27 -2.84 18.33
N MET A 510 -39.49 -3.77 17.77
CA MET A 510 -38.05 -3.60 17.56
C MET A 510 -37.74 -2.52 16.50
N GLY A 511 -38.53 -2.45 15.43
CA GLY A 511 -38.42 -1.41 14.43
C GLY A 511 -38.71 -0.01 14.99
N ALA A 512 -39.74 0.12 15.83
CA ALA A 512 -40.05 1.35 16.55
C ALA A 512 -38.93 1.72 17.55
N ALA A 513 -38.32 0.75 18.23
CA ALA A 513 -37.14 0.97 19.06
C ALA A 513 -35.92 1.44 18.23
N GLY A 514 -35.81 0.97 16.98
CA GLY A 514 -34.81 1.37 15.99
C GLY A 514 -35.19 2.61 15.15
N LEU A 515 -36.20 3.40 15.56
CA LEU A 515 -36.62 4.59 14.81
C LEU A 515 -35.47 5.60 14.67
N PHE A 516 -34.75 5.85 15.78
CA PHE A 516 -33.65 6.81 15.80
C PHE A 516 -32.48 6.35 14.92
N THR A 517 -32.14 5.05 14.95
CA THR A 517 -31.08 4.51 14.08
C THR A 517 -31.47 4.58 12.61
N THR A 518 -32.74 4.28 12.27
CA THR A 518 -33.26 4.42 10.90
C THR A 518 -33.19 5.88 10.42
N PHE A 519 -33.50 6.83 11.30
CA PHE A 519 -33.37 8.26 11.00
C PHE A 519 -31.91 8.66 10.73
N LEU A 520 -30.97 8.23 11.57
CA LEU A 520 -29.54 8.45 11.36
C LEU A 520 -29.05 7.82 10.05
N ASN A 521 -29.49 6.59 9.74
CA ASN A 521 -29.14 5.92 8.50
C ASN A 521 -29.70 6.66 7.26
N THR A 522 -30.86 7.32 7.39
CA THR A 522 -31.43 8.16 6.31
C THR A 522 -30.55 9.37 6.03
N ILE A 523 -30.05 10.03 7.08
CA ILE A 523 -29.09 11.13 6.96
C ILE A 523 -27.77 10.62 6.36
N SER A 524 -27.31 9.45 6.78
CA SER A 524 -26.12 8.81 6.21
C SER A 524 -26.31 8.51 4.72
N ALA A 525 -27.45 7.98 4.29
CA ALA A 525 -27.76 7.73 2.88
C ALA A 525 -27.74 9.02 2.04
N PHE A 526 -28.30 10.11 2.57
CA PHE A 526 -28.21 11.43 1.95
C PHE A 526 -26.75 11.90 1.79
N SER A 527 -25.95 11.77 2.86
CA SER A 527 -24.51 12.07 2.84
C SER A 527 -23.73 11.19 1.84
N ASN A 528 -24.10 9.92 1.72
CA ASN A 528 -23.50 8.98 0.77
C ASN A 528 -23.74 9.42 -0.68
N ILE A 529 -24.96 9.87 -1.03
CA ILE A 529 -25.27 10.42 -2.36
C ILE A 529 -24.43 11.68 -2.61
N ILE A 530 -24.38 12.61 -1.64
CA ILE A 530 -23.59 13.85 -1.77
C ILE A 530 -22.11 13.54 -1.97
N SER A 531 -21.59 12.50 -1.33
CA SER A 531 -20.17 12.14 -1.41
C SER A 531 -19.67 11.86 -2.84
N TYR A 532 -20.56 11.54 -3.78
CA TYR A 532 -20.20 11.37 -5.20
C TYR A 532 -19.81 12.67 -5.90
N ILE A 533 -20.16 13.85 -5.34
CA ILE A 533 -19.66 15.15 -5.84
C ILE A 533 -18.13 15.21 -5.84
N ARG A 534 -17.48 14.38 -5.01
CA ARG A 534 -16.03 14.27 -4.95
C ARG A 534 -15.42 13.85 -6.29
N LEU A 535 -16.11 13.02 -7.08
CA LEU A 535 -15.66 12.62 -8.41
C LEU A 535 -15.50 13.85 -9.32
N PHE A 536 -16.48 14.75 -9.29
CA PHE A 536 -16.43 16.02 -9.99
C PHE A 536 -15.35 16.95 -9.42
N ALA A 537 -15.33 17.17 -8.10
CA ALA A 537 -14.41 18.13 -7.47
C ALA A 537 -12.94 17.78 -7.74
N VAL A 538 -12.58 16.50 -7.65
CA VAL A 538 -11.22 16.01 -7.88
C VAL A 538 -10.86 16.08 -9.36
N GLY A 539 -11.77 15.68 -10.27
CA GLY A 539 -11.53 15.79 -11.71
C GLY A 539 -11.33 17.25 -12.15
N MET A 540 -12.15 18.17 -11.63
CA MET A 540 -11.98 19.61 -11.87
C MET A 540 -10.69 20.18 -11.29
N ALA A 541 -10.27 19.72 -10.11
CA ALA A 541 -9.00 20.12 -9.53
C ALA A 541 -7.81 19.64 -10.39
N SER A 542 -7.84 18.40 -10.87
CA SER A 542 -6.85 17.86 -11.81
C SER A 542 -6.78 18.69 -13.09
N LEU A 543 -7.93 19.06 -13.67
CA LEU A 543 -8.00 19.93 -14.83
C LEU A 543 -7.39 21.31 -14.54
N ALA A 544 -7.74 21.94 -13.41
CA ALA A 544 -7.24 23.26 -13.02
C ALA A 544 -5.72 23.26 -12.80
N ILE A 545 -5.16 22.19 -12.21
CA ILE A 545 -3.72 22.01 -12.06
C ILE A 545 -3.05 21.95 -13.44
N ALA A 546 -3.56 21.11 -14.35
CA ALA A 546 -3.03 21.01 -15.71
C ALA A 546 -3.06 22.36 -16.43
N GLN A 547 -4.18 23.07 -16.37
CA GLN A 547 -4.33 24.41 -16.96
C GLN A 547 -3.35 25.42 -16.37
N SER A 548 -3.11 25.37 -15.05
CA SER A 548 -2.18 26.29 -14.38
C SER A 548 -0.74 26.08 -14.83
N PHE A 549 -0.29 24.83 -14.92
CA PHE A 549 1.05 24.51 -15.44
C PHE A 549 1.18 24.84 -16.93
N ASN A 550 0.15 24.58 -17.73
CA ASN A 550 0.13 24.96 -19.14
C ASN A 550 0.24 26.48 -19.32
N SER A 551 -0.52 27.25 -18.52
CA SER A 551 -0.47 28.71 -18.54
C SER A 551 0.92 29.22 -18.16
N MET A 552 1.51 28.68 -17.10
CA MET A 552 2.87 29.02 -16.66
C MET A 552 3.92 28.73 -17.72
N ALA A 553 3.82 27.57 -18.40
CA ALA A 553 4.75 27.20 -19.45
C ALA A 553 4.56 27.98 -20.75
N SER A 554 3.34 28.40 -21.09
CA SER A 554 3.01 29.03 -22.38
C SER A 554 3.90 30.23 -22.74
N GLY A 555 4.24 31.07 -21.75
CA GLY A 555 5.14 32.21 -21.92
C GLY A 555 6.63 31.84 -22.06
N MET A 556 7.01 30.61 -21.71
CA MET A 556 8.38 30.09 -21.75
C MET A 556 8.63 29.15 -22.93
N LEU A 557 7.61 28.79 -23.71
CA LEU A 557 7.72 27.88 -24.86
C LEU A 557 8.33 28.53 -26.12
N GLN A 558 8.78 29.80 -26.04
CA GLN A 558 9.41 30.52 -27.15
C GLN A 558 10.83 30.98 -26.79
N GLY A 559 11.75 30.92 -27.74
CA GLY A 559 13.13 31.41 -27.60
C GLY A 559 14.02 30.55 -26.69
N PHE A 560 15.01 31.18 -26.05
CA PHE A 560 16.00 30.51 -25.20
C PHE A 560 15.41 29.85 -23.93
N ALA A 561 14.18 30.22 -23.55
CA ALA A 561 13.48 29.68 -22.37
C ALA A 561 12.78 28.33 -22.63
N LEU A 562 12.76 27.83 -23.88
CA LEU A 562 12.08 26.59 -24.28
C LEU A 562 12.42 25.37 -23.40
N PRO A 563 13.70 25.10 -23.06
CA PRO A 563 14.03 23.95 -22.20
C PRO A 563 13.40 24.06 -20.81
N ALA A 564 13.33 25.26 -20.25
CA ALA A 564 12.72 25.51 -18.94
C ALA A 564 11.19 25.36 -19.01
N GLY A 565 10.54 25.85 -20.07
CA GLY A 565 9.10 25.65 -20.30
C GLY A 565 8.73 24.17 -20.44
N MET A 566 9.53 23.39 -21.18
CA MET A 566 9.32 21.94 -21.33
C MET A 566 9.48 21.21 -20.00
N LEU A 567 10.46 21.60 -19.17
CA LEU A 567 10.65 21.03 -17.84
C LEU A 567 9.44 21.28 -16.94
N VAL A 568 8.90 22.51 -16.94
CA VAL A 568 7.70 22.87 -16.17
C VAL A 568 6.49 22.02 -16.59
N LEU A 569 6.28 21.82 -17.90
CA LEU A 569 5.20 20.96 -18.40
C LEU A 569 5.36 19.51 -17.95
N VAL A 570 6.57 18.94 -18.09
CA VAL A 570 6.84 17.56 -17.69
C VAL A 570 6.58 17.38 -16.21
N ILE A 571 7.11 18.28 -15.36
CA ILE A 571 6.90 18.21 -13.92
C ILE A 571 5.41 18.36 -13.58
N GLY A 572 4.72 19.34 -14.18
CA GLY A 572 3.31 19.62 -13.93
C GLY A 572 2.41 18.44 -14.28
N HIS A 573 2.59 17.84 -15.46
CA HIS A 573 1.80 16.68 -15.89
C HIS A 573 2.14 15.40 -15.13
N VAL A 574 3.42 15.17 -14.79
CA VAL A 574 3.81 14.03 -13.94
C VAL A 574 3.19 14.16 -12.56
N LEU A 575 3.27 15.34 -11.94
CA LEU A 575 2.65 15.61 -10.64
C LEU A 575 1.14 15.39 -10.72
N ASN A 576 0.49 15.93 -11.76
CA ASN A 576 -0.96 15.77 -11.92
C ASN A 576 -1.37 14.31 -12.11
N LEU A 577 -0.58 13.53 -12.85
CA LEU A 577 -0.80 12.08 -13.03
C LEU A 577 -0.66 11.32 -11.69
N VAL A 578 0.38 11.61 -10.90
CA VAL A 578 0.59 10.99 -9.58
C VAL A 578 -0.55 11.34 -8.63
N MET A 579 -0.94 12.61 -8.56
CA MET A 579 -2.06 13.07 -7.74
C MET A 579 -3.37 12.41 -8.18
N GLY A 580 -3.61 12.30 -9.49
CA GLY A 580 -4.77 11.63 -10.04
C GLY A 580 -4.86 10.16 -9.59
N VAL A 581 -3.78 9.39 -9.71
CA VAL A 581 -3.74 7.99 -9.26
C VAL A 581 -4.00 7.87 -7.76
N LEU A 582 -3.34 8.71 -6.94
CA LEU A 582 -3.56 8.74 -5.49
C LEU A 582 -5.01 9.08 -5.15
N SER A 583 -5.59 10.07 -5.84
CA SER A 583 -7.00 10.43 -5.66
C SER A 583 -7.95 9.30 -6.03
N VAL A 584 -7.68 8.48 -7.04
CA VAL A 584 -8.51 7.31 -7.33
C VAL A 584 -8.45 6.28 -6.19
N VAL A 585 -7.25 6.02 -5.65
CA VAL A 585 -7.08 5.10 -4.52
C VAL A 585 -7.78 5.60 -3.27
N VAL A 586 -7.76 6.91 -2.98
CA VAL A 586 -8.38 7.45 -1.76
C VAL A 586 -9.88 7.68 -1.93
N HIS A 587 -10.33 8.08 -3.12
CA HIS A 587 -11.69 8.54 -3.35
C HIS A 587 -12.54 7.56 -4.16
N GLY A 588 -12.01 7.03 -5.26
CA GLY A 588 -12.74 6.09 -6.13
C GLY A 588 -12.92 4.70 -5.50
N VAL A 589 -11.91 4.22 -4.78
CA VAL A 589 -12.01 2.99 -3.97
C VAL A 589 -12.99 3.19 -2.82
N ARG A 590 -12.90 4.32 -2.12
CA ARG A 590 -13.79 4.64 -0.99
C ARG A 590 -15.25 4.50 -1.38
N LEU A 591 -15.67 5.12 -2.49
CA LEU A 591 -17.05 5.04 -3.01
C LEU A 591 -17.55 3.59 -3.19
N ASN A 592 -16.68 2.68 -3.63
CA ASN A 592 -17.05 1.28 -3.78
C ASN A 592 -17.00 0.48 -2.47
N LEU A 593 -16.07 0.80 -1.57
CA LEU A 593 -15.81 0.06 -0.32
C LEU A 593 -16.59 0.55 0.90
N LEU A 594 -17.01 1.81 0.96
CA LEU A 594 -17.73 2.34 2.10
C LEU A 594 -19.17 2.61 1.72
N GLU A 595 -19.40 3.37 0.65
CA GLU A 595 -20.74 3.77 0.26
C GLU A 595 -21.52 2.58 -0.35
N PHE A 596 -20.97 1.88 -1.34
CA PHE A 596 -21.67 0.76 -1.98
C PHE A 596 -21.73 -0.50 -1.11
N SER A 597 -20.60 -0.98 -0.60
CA SER A 597 -20.60 -2.21 0.20
C SER A 597 -21.23 -2.01 1.58
N GLY A 598 -21.15 -0.80 2.15
CA GLY A 598 -21.87 -0.44 3.38
C GLY A 598 -23.39 -0.51 3.18
N GLN A 599 -23.90 0.02 2.06
CA GLN A 599 -25.34 -0.11 1.72
C GLN A 599 -25.75 -1.57 1.48
N LEU A 600 -24.84 -2.38 0.95
CA LEU A 600 -25.06 -3.81 0.76
C LEU A 600 -25.04 -4.60 2.09
N GLY A 601 -24.45 -4.05 3.14
CA GLY A 601 -24.25 -4.71 4.44
C GLY A 601 -23.06 -5.67 4.44
N MET A 602 -22.01 -5.37 3.67
CA MET A 602 -20.74 -6.12 3.72
C MET A 602 -19.81 -5.56 4.79
N GLU A 603 -19.20 -6.46 5.55
CA GLU A 603 -18.25 -6.17 6.62
C GLU A 603 -16.80 -6.45 6.20
N TRP A 604 -16.57 -7.17 5.09
CA TRP A 604 -15.24 -7.52 4.58
C TRP A 604 -14.40 -8.35 5.56
N THR A 605 -15.07 -9.23 6.31
CA THR A 605 -14.46 -10.08 7.36
C THR A 605 -13.86 -11.38 6.82
N GLY A 606 -13.77 -11.52 5.49
CA GLY A 606 -13.37 -12.78 4.86
C GLY A 606 -11.90 -13.14 5.07
N VAL A 607 -11.64 -14.45 5.17
CA VAL A 607 -10.30 -15.03 5.15
C VAL A 607 -10.07 -15.71 3.81
N THR A 608 -8.96 -15.44 3.13
CA THR A 608 -8.66 -16.11 1.85
C THR A 608 -8.46 -17.60 2.04
N TYR A 609 -9.07 -18.40 1.15
CA TYR A 609 -8.76 -19.82 1.06
C TYR A 609 -7.31 -20.04 0.61
N ASP A 610 -6.47 -20.37 1.58
CA ASP A 610 -5.08 -20.77 1.37
C ASP A 610 -4.89 -22.22 1.82
N PRO A 611 -4.95 -23.22 0.91
CA PRO A 611 -4.85 -24.62 1.31
C PRO A 611 -3.46 -24.96 1.84
N PHE A 612 -3.38 -25.91 2.76
CA PHE A 612 -2.14 -26.49 3.24
C PHE A 612 -1.48 -27.28 2.12
N ARG A 613 -0.54 -26.63 1.42
CA ARG A 613 0.12 -27.16 0.21
C ARG A 613 1.63 -26.97 0.22
N GLU A 614 2.31 -27.72 -0.63
CA GLU A 614 3.70 -27.44 -0.95
C GLU A 614 3.80 -26.25 -1.93
N ILE A 615 4.51 -25.22 -1.51
CA ILE A 615 4.73 -23.98 -2.28
C ILE A 615 6.03 -24.09 -3.09
N VAL A 616 6.95 -24.95 -2.64
CA VAL A 616 8.29 -25.15 -3.18
C VAL A 616 8.61 -26.65 -3.18
N GLU A 617 9.23 -27.15 -4.25
CA GLU A 617 9.70 -28.54 -4.32
C GLU A 617 10.85 -28.77 -3.32
N ARG A 618 10.82 -29.91 -2.62
CA ARG A 618 11.98 -30.35 -1.85
C ARG A 618 12.93 -31.07 -2.81
N SER A 619 14.09 -30.49 -3.07
CA SER A 619 15.22 -31.17 -3.73
C SER A 619 15.69 -32.35 -2.89
#